data_AF-A0A928UQU6-F1
#
_entry.id   AF-A0A928UQU6-F1
#
_cell.length_a   1.000
_cell.length_b   1.000
_cell.length_c   1.000
_cell.angle_alpha   90.00
_cell.angle_beta   90.00
_cell.angle_gamma   90.00
#
_symmetry.space_group_name_H-M   'P 1'
#
loop_
_entity.id
_entity.type
_entity.pdbx_description
1 polymer ?
#
loop_
_entity_poly.entity_id
_entity_poly.type
_entity_poly.pdbx_seq_one_letter_code
_entity_poly.pdbx_strand_id
1 'polypeptide(L)'
;MLIYNFLISTINETKKLSIDSKDKNTVKDKDKFKYAAKDIAKYINKYIYKYRDILNNKKQLLVKKIFYKKINFLWKKDLHNLIKKNIPPKEWYKIKSIEWNNKEISKNLKSPVILKKNGSYHLNIYAYLLNEDYSALVIQYNLTNIKNKNLIWEFSRTFKTKSFTN
;
A
#
# COMPACT_ATOMS: atom_id res chain seq x y z
N MET A 1 12.52 8.86 -12.57
CA MET A 1 13.00 8.07 -13.72
C MET A 1 14.32 8.61 -14.28
N LEU A 2 14.49 9.95 -14.36
CA LEU A 2 15.71 10.59 -14.89
C LEU A 2 17.02 10.26 -14.14
N ILE A 3 17.03 10.23 -12.81
CA ILE A 3 18.26 10.00 -12.02
C ILE A 3 18.80 8.56 -12.19
N TYR A 4 17.93 7.57 -12.32
CA TYR A 4 18.34 6.17 -12.49
C TYR A 4 18.97 5.95 -13.87
N ASN A 5 18.35 6.52 -14.91
CA ASN A 5 18.89 6.46 -16.28
C ASN A 5 20.21 7.22 -16.38
N PHE A 6 20.33 8.37 -15.71
CA PHE A 6 21.58 9.11 -15.61
C PHE A 6 22.68 8.29 -14.95
N LEU A 7 22.41 7.68 -13.78
CA LEU A 7 23.40 6.85 -13.08
C LEU A 7 23.84 5.63 -13.90
N ILE A 8 22.91 4.95 -14.59
CA ILE A 8 23.27 3.84 -15.48
C ILE A 8 24.09 4.33 -16.68
N SER A 9 23.76 5.48 -17.26
CA SER A 9 24.54 6.09 -18.34
C SER A 9 25.97 6.37 -17.88
N THR A 10 26.14 6.98 -16.72
CA THR A 10 27.47 7.30 -16.15
C THR A 10 28.29 6.04 -15.84
N ILE A 11 27.65 4.96 -15.37
CA ILE A 11 28.32 3.66 -15.15
C ILE A 11 28.78 3.03 -16.48
N ASN A 12 27.96 3.13 -17.53
CA ASN A 12 28.31 2.59 -18.84
C ASN A 12 29.43 3.39 -19.52
N GLU A 13 29.42 4.72 -19.38
CA GLU A 13 30.47 5.60 -19.89
C GLU A 13 31.81 5.36 -19.16
N THR A 14 31.79 5.24 -17.83
CA THR A 14 33.01 4.94 -17.05
C THR A 14 33.60 3.57 -17.36
N LYS A 15 32.76 2.56 -17.64
CA LYS A 15 33.22 1.26 -18.16
C LYS A 15 33.86 1.40 -19.55
N LYS A 16 33.27 2.20 -20.45
CA LYS A 16 33.79 2.44 -21.80
C LYS A 16 35.17 3.11 -21.77
N LEU A 17 35.34 4.13 -20.93
CA LEU A 17 36.61 4.84 -20.72
C LEU A 17 37.73 3.92 -20.17
N SER A 18 37.38 2.91 -19.37
CA SER A 18 38.36 1.92 -18.87
C SER A 18 38.91 0.99 -19.96
N ILE A 19 38.18 0.82 -21.07
CA ILE A 19 38.52 -0.12 -22.16
C ILE A 19 39.43 0.53 -23.22
N ASP A 20 39.34 1.85 -23.42
CA ASP A 20 40.11 2.58 -24.44
C ASP A 20 41.55 2.95 -24.00
N SER A 21 41.92 2.73 -22.73
CA SER A 21 43.27 2.97 -22.19
C SER A 21 44.32 1.90 -22.56
N LYS A 22 44.30 1.41 -23.81
CA LYS A 22 45.28 0.45 -24.33
C LYS A 22 46.64 1.07 -24.70
N ASP A 23 46.87 2.34 -24.43
CA ASP A 23 48.22 2.92 -24.50
C ASP A 23 49.07 2.50 -23.30
N LYS A 24 50.17 1.82 -23.62
CA LYS A 24 51.15 1.29 -22.68
C LYS A 24 52.10 2.41 -22.27
N ASN A 25 51.77 3.13 -21.21
CA ASN A 25 52.77 3.65 -20.28
C ASN A 25 52.15 3.73 -18.87
N THR A 26 52.98 3.50 -17.86
CA THR A 26 52.70 3.54 -16.40
C THR A 26 51.82 2.43 -15.79
N VAL A 27 52.44 1.27 -15.53
CA VAL A 27 51.88 0.18 -14.67
C VAL A 27 51.46 0.70 -13.27
N LYS A 28 52.15 1.73 -12.73
CA LYS A 28 51.81 2.36 -11.44
C LYS A 28 50.50 3.17 -11.46
N ASP A 29 50.10 3.71 -12.60
CA ASP A 29 48.85 4.47 -12.70
C ASP A 29 47.66 3.54 -12.88
N LYS A 30 47.83 2.41 -13.59
CA LYS A 30 46.78 1.38 -13.75
C LYS A 30 46.27 0.84 -12.42
N ASP A 31 47.15 0.60 -11.45
CA ASP A 31 46.74 0.15 -10.12
C ASP A 31 46.00 1.26 -9.34
N LYS A 32 46.47 2.51 -9.38
CA LYS A 32 45.76 3.64 -8.77
C LYS A 32 44.37 3.86 -9.39
N PHE A 33 44.24 3.78 -10.71
CA PHE A 33 42.96 3.85 -11.41
C PHE A 33 42.03 2.68 -11.05
N LYS A 34 42.57 1.47 -10.88
CA LYS A 34 41.80 0.29 -10.45
C LYS A 34 41.27 0.42 -9.02
N TYR A 35 42.06 0.96 -8.10
CA TYR A 35 41.62 1.25 -6.72
C TYR A 35 40.56 2.35 -6.69
N ALA A 36 40.77 3.46 -7.41
CA ALA A 36 39.79 4.53 -7.51
C ALA A 36 38.46 4.06 -8.13
N ALA A 37 38.51 3.23 -9.19
CA ALA A 37 37.32 2.65 -9.81
C ALA A 37 36.54 1.72 -8.86
N LYS A 38 37.23 0.96 -8.01
CA LYS A 38 36.60 0.08 -7.01
C LYS A 38 35.89 0.88 -5.92
N ASP A 39 36.49 1.97 -5.45
CA ASP A 39 35.89 2.84 -4.44
C ASP A 39 34.70 3.63 -5.01
N ILE A 40 34.81 4.11 -6.25
CA ILE A 40 33.70 4.74 -6.97
C ILE A 40 32.55 3.74 -7.16
N ALA A 41 32.82 2.50 -7.60
CA ALA A 41 31.80 1.48 -7.75
C ALA A 41 31.12 1.13 -6.41
N LYS A 42 31.89 1.04 -5.31
CA LYS A 42 31.36 0.82 -3.95
C LYS A 42 30.46 1.98 -3.51
N TYR A 43 30.86 3.22 -3.79
CA TYR A 43 30.07 4.41 -3.50
C TYR A 43 28.78 4.43 -4.32
N ILE A 44 28.85 4.23 -5.64
CA ILE A 44 27.68 4.17 -6.53
C ILE A 44 26.70 3.09 -6.07
N ASN A 45 27.19 1.89 -5.76
CA ASN A 45 26.33 0.80 -5.27
C ASN A 45 25.62 1.20 -3.96
N LYS A 46 26.32 1.80 -2.99
CA LYS A 46 25.72 2.30 -1.75
C LYS A 46 24.57 3.29 -2.02
N TYR A 47 24.74 4.20 -2.98
CA TYR A 47 23.69 5.16 -3.35
C TYR A 47 22.53 4.50 -4.11
N ILE A 48 22.81 3.56 -5.02
CA ILE A 48 21.77 2.79 -5.72
C ILE A 48 20.89 2.04 -4.71
N TYR A 49 21.49 1.34 -3.74
CA TYR A 49 20.74 0.65 -2.69
C TYR A 49 19.87 1.62 -1.88
N LYS A 50 20.45 2.72 -1.39
CA LYS A 50 19.72 3.74 -0.62
C LYS A 50 18.52 4.30 -1.41
N TYR A 51 18.69 4.62 -2.69
CA TYR A 51 17.60 5.16 -3.51
C TYR A 51 16.59 4.11 -3.93
N ARG A 52 16.99 2.84 -4.10
CA ARG A 52 16.07 1.73 -4.38
C ARG A 52 15.05 1.57 -3.26
N ASP A 53 15.48 1.59 -2.01
CA ASP A 53 14.58 1.44 -0.85
C ASP A 53 13.61 2.63 -0.74
N ILE A 54 14.10 3.86 -0.96
CA ILE A 54 13.25 5.05 -0.98
C ILE A 54 12.19 4.96 -2.08
N LEU A 55 12.57 4.52 -3.29
CA LEU A 55 11.65 4.37 -4.41
C LEU A 55 10.63 3.26 -4.15
N ASN A 56 11.05 2.14 -3.58
CA ASN A 56 10.17 1.03 -3.19
C ASN A 56 9.15 1.47 -2.13
N ASN A 57 9.59 2.18 -1.09
CA ASN A 57 8.71 2.70 -0.05
C ASN A 57 7.69 3.70 -0.62
N LYS A 58 8.12 4.60 -1.51
CA LYS A 58 7.21 5.54 -2.20
C LYS A 58 6.20 4.80 -3.07
N LYS A 59 6.64 3.78 -3.82
CA LYS A 59 5.76 2.94 -4.65
C LYS A 59 4.72 2.24 -3.80
N GLN A 60 5.12 1.60 -2.70
CA GLN A 60 4.19 0.93 -1.79
C GLN A 60 3.17 1.89 -1.17
N LEU A 61 3.60 3.09 -0.75
CA LEU A 61 2.69 4.10 -0.22
C LEU A 61 1.66 4.57 -1.27
N LEU A 62 2.09 4.72 -2.53
CA LEU A 62 1.20 5.08 -3.62
C LEU A 62 0.18 3.97 -3.92
N VAL A 63 0.64 2.72 -4.00
CA VAL A 63 -0.21 1.53 -4.19
C VAL A 63 -1.27 1.46 -3.10
N LYS A 64 -0.85 1.57 -1.83
CA LYS A 64 -1.75 1.61 -0.66
C LYS A 64 -2.82 2.71 -0.78
N LYS A 65 -2.43 3.93 -1.16
CA LYS A 65 -3.37 5.05 -1.34
C LYS A 65 -4.40 4.79 -2.45
N ILE A 66 -3.93 4.29 -3.60
CA ILE A 66 -4.80 3.98 -4.73
C ILE A 66 -5.77 2.85 -4.35
N PHE A 67 -5.26 1.80 -3.70
CA PHE A 67 -6.05 0.70 -3.20
C PHE A 67 -7.19 1.18 -2.31
N TYR A 68 -6.89 1.88 -1.21
CA TYR A 68 -7.92 2.33 -0.28
C TYR A 68 -8.93 3.30 -0.93
N LYS A 69 -8.48 4.16 -1.86
CA LYS A 69 -9.40 5.01 -2.62
C LYS A 69 -10.40 4.18 -3.43
N LYS A 70 -9.92 3.13 -4.10
CA LYS A 70 -10.77 2.23 -4.90
C LYS A 70 -11.71 1.41 -4.01
N ILE A 71 -11.21 0.86 -2.91
CA ILE A 71 -12.03 0.12 -1.94
C ILE A 71 -13.12 1.02 -1.36
N ASN A 72 -12.81 2.26 -0.98
CA ASN A 72 -13.80 3.19 -0.43
C ASN A 72 -14.94 3.46 -1.43
N PHE A 73 -14.63 3.59 -2.72
CA PHE A 73 -15.65 3.73 -3.77
C PHE A 73 -16.51 2.48 -3.92
N LEU A 74 -15.87 1.30 -4.03
CA LEU A 74 -16.58 0.03 -4.17
C LEU A 74 -17.48 -0.25 -2.96
N TRP A 75 -16.97 0.01 -1.77
CA TRP A 75 -17.68 -0.19 -0.53
C TRP A 75 -18.90 0.73 -0.40
N LYS A 76 -18.76 2.02 -0.69
CA LYS A 76 -19.91 2.95 -0.72
C LYS A 76 -20.99 2.49 -1.70
N LYS A 77 -20.58 2.08 -2.90
CA LYS A 77 -21.49 1.58 -3.93
C LYS A 77 -22.20 0.29 -3.50
N ASP A 78 -21.46 -0.65 -2.93
CA ASP A 78 -22.00 -1.92 -2.43
C ASP A 78 -23.03 -1.68 -1.32
N LEU A 79 -22.69 -0.87 -0.30
CA LEU A 79 -23.63 -0.59 0.78
C LEU A 79 -24.89 0.12 0.29
N HIS A 80 -24.75 1.06 -0.65
CA HIS A 80 -25.91 1.70 -1.29
C HIS A 80 -26.82 0.69 -1.99
N ASN A 81 -26.24 -0.28 -2.70
CA ASN A 81 -27.00 -1.33 -3.36
C ASN A 81 -27.68 -2.27 -2.36
N LEU A 82 -27.02 -2.60 -1.24
CA LEU A 82 -27.60 -3.41 -0.17
C LEU A 82 -28.80 -2.70 0.46
N ILE A 83 -28.67 -1.41 0.76
CA ILE A 83 -29.77 -0.58 1.28
C ILE A 83 -30.93 -0.53 0.31
N LYS A 84 -30.67 -0.28 -0.99
CA LYS A 84 -31.71 -0.29 -2.03
C LYS A 84 -32.46 -1.63 -2.14
N LYS A 85 -31.77 -2.74 -1.87
CA LYS A 85 -32.34 -4.08 -1.88
C LYS A 85 -32.93 -4.51 -0.53
N ASN A 86 -32.99 -3.61 0.47
CA ASN A 86 -33.44 -3.91 1.83
C ASN A 86 -32.77 -5.14 2.46
N ILE A 87 -31.48 -5.36 2.16
CA ILE A 87 -30.71 -6.48 2.73
C ILE A 87 -30.34 -6.22 4.21
N PRO A 88 -29.89 -5.01 4.61
CA PRO A 88 -29.61 -4.74 6.02
C PRO A 88 -30.89 -4.80 6.85
N PRO A 89 -30.80 -5.26 8.11
CA PRO A 89 -31.96 -5.31 9.00
C PRO A 89 -32.38 -3.88 9.42
N LYS A 90 -33.60 -3.71 9.95
CA LYS A 90 -34.12 -2.41 10.40
C LYS A 90 -33.22 -1.75 11.46
N GLU A 91 -32.50 -2.55 12.23
CA GLU A 91 -31.54 -2.15 13.27
C GLU A 91 -30.34 -1.39 12.69
N TRP A 92 -29.98 -1.65 11.44
CA TRP A 92 -28.90 -0.95 10.73
C TRP A 92 -29.09 0.58 10.71
N TYR A 93 -30.34 1.03 10.64
CA TYR A 93 -30.67 2.46 10.60
C TYR A 93 -30.64 3.12 11.99
N LYS A 94 -30.34 2.36 13.05
CA LYS A 94 -30.30 2.77 14.46
C LYS A 94 -28.91 2.56 15.08
N ILE A 95 -27.86 2.52 14.28
CA ILE A 95 -26.48 2.38 14.75
C ILE A 95 -26.04 3.67 15.45
N LYS A 96 -25.57 3.56 16.70
CA LYS A 96 -25.07 4.66 17.52
C LYS A 96 -23.56 4.82 17.41
N SER A 97 -22.83 3.72 17.38
CA SER A 97 -21.37 3.70 17.38
C SER A 97 -20.82 2.61 16.47
N ILE A 98 -19.60 2.85 15.98
CA ILE A 98 -18.83 1.92 15.16
C ILE A 98 -17.48 1.71 15.83
N GLU A 99 -17.06 0.45 15.92
CA GLU A 99 -15.71 0.08 16.33
C GLU A 99 -15.01 -0.69 15.21
N TRP A 100 -13.70 -0.49 15.11
CA TRP A 100 -12.87 -1.14 14.11
C TRP A 100 -11.86 -2.05 14.80
N ASN A 101 -11.72 -3.29 14.31
CA ASN A 101 -10.68 -4.19 14.80
C ASN A 101 -9.27 -3.71 14.43
N ASN A 102 -9.11 -3.06 13.26
CA ASN A 102 -7.83 -2.67 12.70
C ASN A 102 -7.73 -1.15 12.57
N LYS A 103 -6.94 -0.56 13.48
CA LYS A 103 -6.71 0.90 13.55
C LYS A 103 -5.95 1.44 12.34
N GLU A 104 -5.12 0.63 11.68
CA GLU A 104 -4.38 1.10 10.50
C GLU A 104 -5.29 1.23 9.28
N ILE A 105 -6.17 0.24 9.07
CA ILE A 105 -7.15 0.27 8.00
C ILE A 105 -8.15 1.40 8.22
N SER A 106 -8.63 1.60 9.46
CA SER A 106 -9.61 2.65 9.78
C SER A 106 -9.07 4.08 9.62
N LYS A 107 -7.75 4.29 9.63
CA LYS A 107 -7.12 5.58 9.26
C LYS A 107 -7.27 5.89 7.77
N ASN A 108 -7.30 4.86 6.92
CA ASN A 108 -7.33 4.99 5.47
C ASN A 108 -8.73 4.80 4.87
N LEU A 109 -9.61 4.10 5.57
CA LEU A 109 -11.00 3.85 5.19
C LEU A 109 -11.95 4.39 6.25
N LYS A 110 -12.96 5.14 5.80
CA LYS A 110 -14.06 5.59 6.64
C LYS A 110 -15.29 4.76 6.32
N SER A 111 -15.93 4.22 7.36
CA SER A 111 -17.17 3.46 7.18
C SER A 111 -18.24 4.37 6.55
N PRO A 112 -18.94 3.92 5.50
CA PRO A 112 -20.03 4.68 4.90
C PRO A 112 -21.34 4.64 5.72
N VAL A 113 -21.32 3.98 6.88
CA VAL A 113 -22.48 3.86 7.77
C VAL A 113 -22.75 5.18 8.49
N ILE A 114 -24.02 5.59 8.49
CA ILE A 114 -24.47 6.83 9.15
C ILE A 114 -24.81 6.54 10.60
N LEU A 115 -24.18 7.25 11.53
CA LEU A 115 -24.45 7.17 12.96
C LEU A 115 -25.70 7.97 13.34
N LYS A 116 -26.43 7.48 14.33
CA LYS A 116 -27.59 8.15 14.95
C LYS A 116 -27.30 8.44 16.42
N LYS A 117 -27.52 9.70 16.84
CA LYS A 117 -27.31 10.15 18.22
C LYS A 117 -28.05 9.29 19.25
N ASN A 118 -29.29 8.91 18.93
CA ASN A 118 -30.17 8.08 19.78
C ASN A 118 -30.25 6.62 19.30
N GLY A 119 -29.21 6.12 18.62
CA GLY A 119 -29.17 4.72 18.20
C GLY A 119 -29.09 3.75 19.39
N SER A 120 -29.48 2.50 19.17
CA SER A 120 -29.46 1.43 20.19
C SER A 120 -28.51 0.28 19.83
N TYR A 121 -27.81 0.41 18.70
CA TYR A 121 -26.97 -0.65 18.15
C TYR A 121 -25.53 -0.19 17.98
N HIS A 122 -24.63 -1.14 18.11
CA HIS A 122 -23.21 -0.98 17.91
C HIS A 122 -22.77 -1.83 16.72
N LEU A 123 -21.92 -1.28 15.87
CA LEU A 123 -21.41 -1.98 14.69
C LEU A 123 -19.90 -2.22 14.83
N ASN A 124 -19.51 -3.47 14.98
CA ASN A 124 -18.12 -3.88 14.86
C ASN A 124 -17.78 -4.09 13.37
N ILE A 125 -16.71 -3.46 12.92
CA ILE A 125 -16.17 -3.63 11.57
C ILE A 125 -14.83 -4.35 11.70
N TYR A 126 -14.79 -5.57 11.17
CA TYR A 126 -13.58 -6.34 11.05
C TYR A 126 -13.04 -6.22 9.63
N ALA A 127 -11.85 -5.65 9.49
CA ALA A 127 -11.21 -5.44 8.20
C ALA A 127 -9.87 -6.19 8.14
N TYR A 128 -9.68 -6.98 7.08
CA TYR A 128 -8.48 -7.81 6.89
C TYR A 128 -8.01 -7.71 5.45
N LEU A 129 -6.73 -7.36 5.26
CA LEU A 129 -6.08 -7.52 3.97
C LEU A 129 -5.81 -9.01 3.77
N LEU A 130 -6.22 -9.55 2.62
CA LEU A 130 -5.95 -10.96 2.33
C LEU A 130 -4.48 -11.20 1.99
N ASN A 131 -3.83 -10.20 1.40
CA ASN A 131 -2.45 -10.25 0.93
C ASN A 131 -1.77 -8.89 1.19
N GLU A 132 -0.45 -8.91 1.36
CA GLU A 132 0.37 -7.70 1.57
C GLU A 132 0.47 -6.80 0.32
N ASP A 133 0.13 -7.34 -0.85
CA ASP A 133 0.18 -6.65 -2.14
C ASP A 133 -0.99 -5.67 -2.38
N TYR A 134 -1.89 -5.54 -1.41
CA TYR A 134 -3.11 -4.72 -1.52
C TYR A 134 -3.97 -5.14 -2.72
N SER A 135 -4.13 -6.45 -2.95
CA SER A 135 -5.03 -6.98 -3.99
C SER A 135 -6.47 -7.15 -3.51
N ALA A 136 -6.69 -7.41 -2.22
CA ALA A 136 -8.03 -7.64 -1.69
C ALA A 136 -8.18 -7.29 -0.20
N LEU A 137 -9.38 -6.81 0.15
CA LEU A 137 -9.79 -6.52 1.52
C LEU A 137 -11.10 -7.24 1.84
N VAL A 138 -11.12 -7.98 2.94
CA VAL A 138 -12.35 -8.49 3.55
C VAL A 138 -12.84 -7.48 4.57
N ILE A 139 -14.14 -7.17 4.52
CA ILE A 139 -14.85 -6.38 5.53
C ILE A 139 -16.01 -7.20 6.05
N GLN A 140 -16.03 -7.44 7.35
CA GLN A 140 -17.12 -8.09 8.07
C GLN A 140 -17.77 -7.12 9.06
N TYR A 141 -19.09 -7.16 9.11
CA TYR A 141 -19.95 -6.40 10.00
C TYR A 141 -20.54 -7.32 11.04
N ASN A 142 -20.41 -6.96 12.31
CA ASN A 142 -21.18 -7.57 13.39
C ASN A 142 -21.99 -6.47 14.07
N LEU A 143 -23.30 -6.49 13.85
CA LEU A 143 -24.25 -5.56 14.45
C LEU A 143 -24.77 -6.15 15.75
N THR A 144 -24.53 -5.47 16.86
CA THR A 144 -24.95 -5.90 18.20
C THR A 144 -25.89 -4.89 18.85
N ASN A 145 -26.80 -5.38 19.68
CA ASN A 145 -27.63 -4.51 20.51
C ASN A 145 -26.82 -4.05 21.74
N ILE A 146 -26.79 -2.74 22.01
CA ILE A 146 -25.95 -2.17 23.07
C ILE A 146 -26.39 -2.63 24.48
N LYS A 147 -27.70 -2.80 24.69
CA LYS A 147 -28.26 -3.09 26.03
C LYS A 147 -27.95 -4.51 26.48
N ASN A 148 -28.18 -5.49 25.61
CA ASN A 148 -28.05 -6.91 25.95
C ASN A 148 -26.84 -7.59 25.30
N LYS A 149 -26.08 -6.88 24.46
CA LYS A 149 -24.89 -7.37 23.73
C LYS A 149 -25.17 -8.49 22.73
N ASN A 150 -26.43 -8.78 22.42
CA ASN A 150 -26.78 -9.83 21.47
C ASN A 150 -26.36 -9.44 20.05
N LEU A 151 -25.80 -10.40 19.32
CA LEU A 151 -25.57 -10.29 17.88
C LEU A 151 -26.91 -10.32 17.16
N ILE A 152 -27.16 -9.30 16.36
CA ILE A 152 -28.39 -9.12 15.58
C ILE A 152 -28.18 -9.52 14.13
N TRP A 153 -27.01 -9.18 13.59
CA TRP A 153 -26.72 -9.39 12.18
C TRP A 153 -25.23 -9.49 11.94
N GLU A 154 -24.86 -10.43 11.09
CA GLU A 154 -23.50 -10.61 10.60
C GLU A 154 -23.50 -10.60 9.07
N PHE A 155 -22.50 -9.95 8.50
CA PHE A 155 -22.35 -9.89 7.05
C PHE A 155 -20.91 -9.66 6.64
N SER A 156 -20.43 -10.41 5.65
CA SER A 156 -19.07 -10.27 5.13
C SER A 156 -19.05 -9.98 3.63
N ARG A 157 -18.08 -9.16 3.23
CA ARG A 157 -17.80 -8.79 1.85
C ARG A 157 -16.31 -8.79 1.57
N THR A 158 -15.95 -9.34 0.42
CA THR A 158 -14.59 -9.27 -0.10
C THR A 158 -14.55 -8.29 -1.27
N PHE A 159 -13.70 -7.27 -1.15
CA PHE A 159 -13.45 -6.30 -2.20
C PHE A 159 -12.11 -6.61 -2.86
N LYS A 160 -12.15 -6.98 -4.14
CA LYS A 160 -10.96 -7.25 -4.93
C LYS A 160 -10.61 -6.04 -5.80
N THR A 161 -9.33 -5.72 -5.87
CA THR A 161 -8.77 -4.78 -6.85
C THR A 161 -7.77 -5.54 -7.73
N LYS A 162 -7.53 -5.05 -8.96
CA LYS A 162 -6.45 -5.61 -9.79
C LYS A 162 -5.15 -5.54 -8.98
N SER A 163 -4.37 -6.62 -9.01
CA SER A 163 -3.04 -6.62 -8.40
C SER A 163 -2.17 -5.55 -9.07
N PHE A 164 -1.28 -4.94 -8.28
CA PHE A 164 -0.26 -4.01 -8.76
C PHE A 164 1.09 -4.71 -9.03
N THR A 165 1.15 -6.04 -8.87
CA THR A 165 2.27 -6.89 -9.24
C THR A 165 2.01 -7.49 -10.63
N ASN A 166 2.71 -6.96 -11.63
CA ASN A 166 2.97 -7.66 -12.89
C ASN A 166 4.39 -8.24 -12.81
#